data_AF-A0A1Y6GFA9-F1
#
_entry.id   AF-A0A1Y6GFA9-F1
#
_cell.length_a   1.000
_cell.length_b   1.000
_cell.length_c   1.000
_cell.angle_alpha   90.00
_cell.angle_beta   90.00
_cell.angle_gamma   90.00
#
_symmetry.space_group_name_H-M   'P 1'
#
loop_
_entity.id
_entity.type
_entity.pdbx_description
1 polymer ?
#
loop_
_entity_poly.entity_id
_entity_poly.type
_entity_poly.pdbx_seq_one_letter_code
_entity_poly.pdbx_strand_id
1 'polypeptide(L)' 'MASPKHCLWTKGKLQPLVDKGVFNFDQVKEAHILLESNKAIGKVVLTNEW' A
#
# COMPACT_ATOMS: atom_id res chain seq x y z
N MET A 1 -17.42 24.05 21.25
CA MET A 1 -17.44 22.57 21.35
C MET A 1 -17.15 22.01 19.97
N ALA A 2 -16.00 21.37 19.76
CA ALA A 2 -15.66 20.79 18.48
C ALA A 2 -16.26 19.37 18.37
N SER A 3 -17.04 19.11 17.33
CA SER A 3 -17.61 17.78 17.07
C SER A 3 -16.50 16.74 16.89
N PRO A 4 -16.69 15.48 17.34
CA PRO A 4 -15.69 14.44 17.17
C PRO A 4 -15.48 14.20 15.67
N LYS A 5 -14.25 14.41 15.19
CA LYS A 5 -13.94 14.12 13.78
C LYS A 5 -14.08 12.61 13.57
N HIS A 6 -15.08 12.25 12.78
CA HIS A 6 -15.41 10.88 12.50
C HIS A 6 -14.52 10.33 11.38
N CYS A 7 -13.48 9.57 11.74
CA CYS A 7 -12.51 9.03 10.77
C CYS A 7 -13.15 7.98 9.86
N LEU A 8 -12.97 8.11 8.53
CA LEU A 8 -13.53 7.17 7.55
C LEU A 8 -12.74 5.86 7.45
N TRP A 9 -11.44 5.92 7.74
CA TRP A 9 -10.55 4.76 7.69
C TRP A 9 -10.84 3.74 8.81
N THR A 10 -11.23 4.22 10.00
CA THR A 10 -11.59 3.32 11.13
C THR A 10 -12.85 2.50 10.85
N LYS A 11 -13.70 2.97 9.95
CA LYS A 11 -14.90 2.25 9.48
C LYS A 11 -14.67 1.40 8.23
N GLY A 12 -13.43 1.32 7.73
CA GLY A 12 -13.12 0.62 6.48
C GLY A 12 -13.72 1.28 5.22
N LYS A 13 -14.29 2.49 5.34
CA LYS A 13 -14.84 3.25 4.19
C LYS A 13 -13.74 3.86 3.32
N LEU A 14 -12.53 3.96 3.84
CA LEU A 14 -11.34 4.40 3.13
C LEU A 14 -10.20 3.43 3.44
N GLN A 15 -9.62 2.85 2.40
CA GLN A 15 -8.46 1.96 2.48
C GLN A 15 -7.47 2.33 1.38
N PRO A 16 -6.16 2.14 1.59
CA PRO A 16 -5.18 2.36 0.55
C PRO A 16 -5.43 1.40 -0.62
N LEU A 17 -5.29 1.92 -1.85
CA LEU A 17 -5.17 1.07 -3.03
C LEU A 17 -3.74 0.51 -3.05
N VAL A 18 -3.61 -0.77 -2.76
CA VAL A 18 -2.34 -1.49 -2.71
C VAL A 18 -2.24 -2.33 -3.98
N ASP A 19 -1.07 -2.31 -4.61
CA ASP A 19 -0.78 -3.17 -5.76
C ASP A 19 -0.83 -4.65 -5.32
N LYS A 20 -1.30 -5.54 -6.18
CA LYS A 20 -1.45 -6.96 -5.82
C LYS A 20 -0.12 -7.72 -5.78
N GLY A 21 0.97 -7.12 -6.29
CA GLY A 21 2.31 -7.69 -6.24
C GLY A 21 2.80 -7.86 -4.80
N VAL A 22 3.12 -9.10 -4.43
CA VAL A 22 3.73 -9.42 -3.14
C VAL A 22 5.22 -9.56 -3.36
N PHE A 23 5.99 -8.79 -2.61
CA PHE A 23 7.45 -8.77 -2.67
C PHE A 23 8.00 -8.94 -1.26
N ASN A 24 9.13 -9.64 -1.13
CA ASN A 24 9.92 -9.63 0.09
C ASN A 24 11.12 -8.66 -0.04
N PHE A 25 11.97 -8.59 0.98
CA PHE A 25 13.15 -7.70 0.96
C PHE A 25 14.19 -8.08 -0.08
N ASP A 26 14.34 -9.37 -0.39
CA ASP A 26 15.26 -9.83 -1.45
C ASP A 26 14.81 -9.37 -2.84
N GLN A 27 13.50 -9.09 -3.00
CA GLN A 27 12.87 -8.67 -4.24
C GLN A 27 12.67 -7.14 -4.36
N VAL A 28 13.38 -6.35 -3.56
CA VAL A 28 13.26 -4.88 -3.58
C VAL A 28 13.54 -4.29 -4.96
N LYS A 29 14.47 -4.89 -5.71
CA LYS A 29 14.84 -4.44 -7.06
C LYS A 29 13.68 -4.60 -8.03
N GLU A 30 13.03 -5.76 -8.01
CA GLU A 30 11.88 -6.10 -8.86
C GLU A 30 10.68 -5.21 -8.53
N ALA A 31 10.40 -5.00 -7.24
CA ALA A 31 9.36 -4.09 -6.77
C ALA A 31 9.60 -2.65 -7.27
N HIS A 32 10.85 -2.18 -7.24
CA HIS A 32 11.23 -0.86 -7.73
C HIS A 32 11.09 -0.74 -9.25
N ILE A 33 11.52 -1.76 -10.01
CA ILE A 33 11.33 -1.80 -11.47
C ILE A 33 9.86 -1.74 -11.85
N LEU A 34 8.98 -2.47 -11.13
CA LEU A 34 7.55 -2.44 -11.37
C LEU A 34 6.98 -1.02 -11.19
N LEU A 35 7.39 -0.35 -10.11
CA LEU A 35 6.97 1.03 -9.82
C LEU A 35 7.41 2.00 -10.93
N GLU A 36 8.69 1.97 -11.31
CA GLU A 36 9.26 2.81 -12.37
C GLU A 36 8.62 2.56 -13.75
N SER A 37 8.13 1.34 -13.99
CA SER A 37 7.46 0.99 -15.24
C SER A 37 6.05 1.60 -15.40
N ASN A 38 5.51 2.28 -14.38
CA ASN A 38 4.13 2.78 -14.33
C ASN A 38 3.05 1.71 -14.53
N LYS A 39 3.37 0.43 -14.32
CA LYS A 39 2.41 -0.69 -14.39
C LYS A 39 1.75 -1.00 -13.05
N ALA A 40 2.33 -0.55 -11.95
CA ALA A 40 1.76 -0.72 -10.63
C ALA A 40 0.44 0.06 -10.51
N ILE A 41 -0.57 -0.56 -9.88
CA ILE A 41 -1.84 0.08 -9.56
C ILE A 41 -1.91 0.31 -8.06
N GLY A 42 -1.65 1.55 -7.63
CA GLY A 42 -1.62 1.93 -6.23
C GLY A 42 -0.23 1.79 -5.60
N LYS A 43 -0.19 1.55 -4.28
CA LYS A 43 1.06 1.47 -3.51
C LYS A 43 1.68 0.08 -3.63
N VAL A 44 2.95 0.00 -4.02
CA VAL A 44 3.78 -1.21 -3.92
C VAL A 44 4.25 -1.38 -2.47
N VAL A 45 4.14 -2.59 -1.92
CA VAL A 45 4.49 -2.90 -0.51
C VAL A 45 5.42 -4.11 -0.47
N LEU A 46 6.42 -4.06 0.40
CA LEU A 46 7.25 -5.20 0.75
C LEU A 46 6.72 -5.85 2.03
N THR A 47 6.71 -7.17 2.08
CA THR A 47 6.29 -7.96 3.23
C THR A 47 7.51 -8.56 3.92
N ASN A 48 7.43 -8.66 5.25
CA ASN A 48 8.42 -9.31 6.08
C ASN A 48 7.79 -10.50 6.79
N GLU A 49 8.24 -11.72 6.50
CA GLU A 49 7.72 -12.95 7.14
C GLU A 49 8.70 -13.45 8.22
N TRP A 50 9.02 -12.59 9.20
CA TRP A 50 9.87 -12.97 10.35
C TRP A 50 9.04 -13.55 11.48
#